data_AF-A0LHB9-F1
#
_entry.id   AF-A0LHB9-F1
#
_cell.length_a   1.000
_cell.length_b   1.000
_cell.length_c   1.000
_cell.angle_alpha   90.00
_cell.angle_beta   90.00
_cell.angle_gamma   90.00
#
_symmetry.space_group_name_H-M   'P 1'
#
loop_
_entity.id
_entity.type
_entity.pdbx_description
1 polymer ?
#
loop_
_entity_poly.entity_id
_entity_poly.type
_entity_poly.pdbx_seq_one_letter_code
_entity_poly.pdbx_strand_id
1 'polypeptide(L)'
;MEYRFNRDCWVESSFDGFLLEHYAHPPGETVRGSHHPQPVASRIDTAQRFFADRGESIRAWPSIAALLQRFRDCSDHARAMMRRLGIAEACARCDRIEPHGSCCSVGLEEKIDTMILVVNLLIGVELPKTGTRPDSCFFLGPEGCTLFARHMLCVDYLCPDLEKSFPPTRLHAMQIAAGDEIEALFRLGEGIKRACRIAGR
;
A
#
# COMPACT_ATOMS: atom_id res chain seq x y z
N MET A 1 -25.09 -2.34 10.39
CA MET A 1 -24.06 -3.39 10.61
C MET A 1 -22.72 -2.69 10.52
N GLU A 2 -22.12 -2.32 11.65
CA GLU A 2 -20.80 -1.68 11.69
C GLU A 2 -19.75 -2.72 11.29
N TYR A 3 -19.31 -2.71 10.03
CA TYR A 3 -18.12 -3.45 9.61
C TYR A 3 -16.89 -2.70 10.12
N ARG A 4 -16.54 -2.95 11.38
CA ARG A 4 -15.25 -2.55 11.93
C ARG A 4 -14.23 -3.59 11.48
N PHE A 5 -13.45 -3.26 10.46
CA PHE A 5 -12.13 -3.88 10.27
C PHE A 5 -11.46 -3.98 11.64
N ASN A 6 -10.85 -5.14 11.96
CA ASN A 6 -10.09 -5.25 13.20
C ASN A 6 -8.86 -4.33 13.11
N ARG A 7 -9.04 -3.08 13.54
CA ARG A 7 -8.02 -2.02 13.49
C ARG A 7 -6.78 -2.44 14.28
N ASP A 8 -6.93 -3.34 15.25
CA ASP A 8 -5.90 -3.76 16.18
C ASP A 8 -5.02 -4.93 15.66
N CYS A 9 -5.36 -5.57 14.54
CA CYS A 9 -4.51 -6.60 13.95
C CYS A 9 -3.35 -5.98 13.16
N TRP A 10 -2.18 -5.91 13.79
CA TRP A 10 -0.94 -5.40 13.21
C TRP A 10 0.03 -6.54 12.90
N VAL A 11 0.51 -6.59 11.67
CA VAL A 11 1.62 -7.45 11.28
C VAL A 11 2.75 -6.52 10.87
N GLU A 12 3.76 -6.39 11.73
CA GLU A 12 4.97 -5.64 11.37
C GLU A 12 5.68 -6.35 10.23
N SER A 13 5.98 -5.60 9.17
CA SER A 13 6.90 -6.11 8.16
C SER A 13 8.31 -6.08 8.76
N SER A 14 9.07 -7.17 8.61
CA SER A 14 10.50 -7.20 8.98
C SER A 14 11.34 -6.16 8.21
N PHE A 15 10.77 -5.51 7.20
CA PHE A 15 11.40 -4.39 6.51
C PHE A 15 11.39 -3.12 7.35
N ASP A 16 10.29 -2.86 8.06
CA ASP A 16 10.17 -1.69 8.91
C ASP A 16 11.22 -1.78 10.01
N GLY A 17 11.45 -2.92 10.65
CA GLY A 17 12.57 -3.06 11.62
C GLY A 17 13.94 -2.63 11.04
N PHE A 18 14.30 -3.09 9.84
CA PHE A 18 15.55 -2.71 9.18
C PHE A 18 15.61 -1.21 8.81
N LEU A 19 14.54 -0.68 8.22
CA LEU A 19 14.47 0.73 7.84
C LEU A 19 14.39 1.66 9.04
N LEU A 20 13.65 1.28 10.09
CA LEU A 20 13.50 2.07 11.29
C LEU A 20 14.85 2.22 12.00
N GLU A 21 15.65 1.16 12.03
CA GLU A 21 17.02 1.23 12.57
C GLU A 21 17.95 2.16 11.78
N HIS A 22 17.86 2.17 10.45
CA HIS A 22 18.83 2.90 9.60
C HIS A 22 18.37 4.29 9.14
N TYR A 23 17.05 4.49 9.00
CA TYR A 23 16.46 5.65 8.36
C TYR A 23 15.37 6.35 9.18
N ALA A 24 14.82 5.78 10.27
CA ALA A 24 13.76 6.50 11.00
C ALA A 24 14.28 7.69 11.80
N HIS A 25 15.57 7.73 12.18
CA HIS A 25 16.12 8.75 13.07
C HIS A 25 17.14 9.66 12.38
N PRO A 26 17.15 10.97 12.66
CA PRO A 26 18.37 11.76 12.46
C PRO A 26 19.50 11.15 13.32
N PRO A 27 20.77 11.23 12.89
CA PRO A 27 21.86 10.57 13.60
C PRO A 27 21.92 11.02 15.07
N GLY A 28 21.66 10.09 16.00
CA GLY A 28 21.79 10.31 17.46
C GLY A 28 20.59 9.91 18.34
N GLU A 29 19.44 9.50 17.77
CA GLU A 29 18.27 9.09 18.57
C GLU A 29 18.04 7.56 18.56
N THR A 30 17.92 6.97 19.75
CA THR A 30 17.52 5.57 19.95
C THR A 30 16.08 5.48 20.43
N VAL A 31 15.25 4.67 19.79
CA VAL A 31 13.87 4.41 20.26
C VAL A 31 13.82 3.27 21.27
N ARG A 32 13.22 3.56 22.43
CA ARG A 32 12.64 2.53 23.30
C ARG A 32 11.19 2.31 22.87
N GLY A 33 10.86 1.03 22.67
CA GLY A 33 9.62 0.59 22.03
C GLY A 33 8.33 1.08 22.67
N SER A 34 7.36 1.36 21.79
CA SER A 34 5.95 1.12 22.04
C SER A 34 5.35 0.62 20.72
N HIS A 35 4.48 -0.40 20.79
CA HIS A 35 3.91 -1.14 19.66
C HIS A 35 2.85 -0.35 18.87
N HIS A 36 3.10 0.94 18.65
CA HIS A 36 2.20 1.79 17.88
C HIS A 36 2.80 2.10 16.50
N PRO A 37 1.98 2.08 15.45
CA PRO A 37 2.43 2.47 14.11
C PRO A 37 2.89 3.91 14.16
N GLN A 38 4.03 4.19 13.53
CA GLN A 38 4.47 5.57 13.37
C GLN A 38 3.41 6.39 12.62
N PRO A 39 3.29 7.70 12.93
CA PRO A 39 2.43 8.59 12.16
C PRO A 39 2.67 8.44 10.65
N VAL A 40 1.62 8.56 9.84
CA VAL A 40 1.73 8.44 8.37
C VAL A 40 2.83 9.35 7.81
N ALA A 41 2.91 10.59 8.30
CA ALA A 41 3.95 11.54 7.90
C ALA A 41 5.38 11.03 8.16
N SER A 42 5.62 10.37 9.31
CA SER A 42 6.92 9.79 9.64
C SER A 42 7.29 8.62 8.73
N ARG A 43 6.32 7.78 8.36
CA ARG A 43 6.53 6.68 7.39
C ARG A 43 6.82 7.22 5.99
N ILE A 44 6.13 8.27 5.56
CA ILE A 44 6.40 8.95 4.28
C ILE A 44 7.81 9.52 4.26
N ASP A 45 8.21 10.25 5.30
CA ASP A 45 9.54 10.82 5.42
C ASP A 45 10.63 9.74 5.40
N THR A 46 10.43 8.64 6.15
CA THR A 46 11.35 7.50 6.16
C THR A 46 11.49 6.87 4.77
N ALA A 47 10.37 6.66 4.06
CA ALA A 47 10.39 6.13 2.70
C ALA A 47 11.10 7.08 1.71
N GLN A 48 10.89 8.39 1.85
CA GLN A 48 11.56 9.40 1.03
C GLN A 48 13.07 9.43 1.27
N ARG A 49 13.51 9.38 2.54
CA ARG A 49 14.95 9.31 2.89
C ARG A 49 15.60 8.06 2.32
N PHE A 50 14.96 6.90 2.45
CA PHE A 50 15.43 5.66 1.84
C PHE A 50 15.57 5.79 0.32
N PHE A 51 14.54 6.32 -0.35
CA PHE A 51 14.55 6.46 -1.80
C PHE A 51 15.62 7.46 -2.28
N ALA A 52 15.83 8.56 -1.55
CA ALA A 52 16.90 9.52 -1.86
C ALA A 52 18.30 8.91 -1.72
N ASP A 53 18.51 8.04 -0.73
CA ASP A 53 19.81 7.40 -0.49
C ASP A 53 20.09 6.24 -1.46
N ARG A 54 19.09 5.36 -1.70
CA ARG A 54 19.31 4.08 -2.41
C ARG A 54 18.36 3.79 -3.55
N GLY A 55 17.33 4.60 -3.75
CA GLY A 55 16.22 4.33 -4.66
C GLY A 55 16.67 4.01 -6.08
N GLU A 56 17.49 4.90 -6.68
CA GLU A 56 17.98 4.69 -8.05
C GLU A 56 18.92 3.49 -8.16
N SER A 57 19.82 3.31 -7.19
CA SER A 57 20.73 2.16 -7.15
C SER A 57 19.98 0.84 -7.07
N ILE A 58 18.94 0.76 -6.23
CA ILE A 58 18.08 -0.44 -6.10
C ILE A 58 17.27 -0.66 -7.37
N ARG A 59 16.69 0.40 -7.95
CA ARG A 59 15.90 0.31 -9.20
C ARG A 59 16.75 -0.21 -10.36
N ALA A 60 18.04 0.14 -10.41
CA ALA A 60 18.96 -0.28 -11.46
C ALA A 60 19.33 -1.77 -11.40
N TRP A 61 19.06 -2.48 -10.30
CA TRP A 61 19.39 -3.90 -10.18
C TRP A 61 18.48 -4.73 -11.08
N PRO A 62 19.01 -5.57 -11.99
CA PRO A 62 18.19 -6.30 -12.96
C PRO A 62 17.09 -7.17 -12.33
N SER A 63 17.39 -7.81 -11.19
CA SER A 63 16.42 -8.63 -10.46
C SER A 63 15.27 -7.79 -9.87
N ILE A 64 15.56 -6.59 -9.38
CA ILE A 64 14.55 -5.68 -8.84
C ILE A 64 13.74 -5.03 -9.96
N ALA A 65 14.39 -4.62 -11.05
CA ALA A 65 13.73 -4.08 -12.23
C ALA A 65 12.69 -5.08 -12.79
N ALA A 66 13.04 -6.36 -12.88
CA ALA A 66 12.12 -7.41 -13.30
C ALA A 66 10.93 -7.59 -12.34
N LEU A 67 11.16 -7.54 -11.03
CA LEU A 67 10.10 -7.62 -10.02
C LEU A 67 9.19 -6.39 -10.05
N LEU A 68 9.75 -5.19 -10.25
CA LEU A 68 9.00 -3.95 -10.42
C LEU A 68 8.09 -4.03 -11.65
N GLN A 69 8.60 -4.51 -12.79
CA GLN A 69 7.79 -4.67 -13.99
C GLN A 69 6.66 -5.68 -13.76
N ARG A 70 6.97 -6.84 -13.16
CA ARG A 70 5.95 -7.85 -12.85
C ARG A 70 4.85 -7.29 -11.94
N PHE A 71 5.23 -6.53 -10.92
CA PHE A 71 4.27 -5.91 -10.02
C PHE A 71 3.41 -4.86 -10.73
N ARG A 72 4.00 -4.03 -11.61
CA ARG A 72 3.23 -3.10 -12.46
C ARG A 72 2.18 -3.83 -13.28
N ASP A 73 2.58 -4.89 -14.00
CA ASP A 73 1.68 -5.66 -14.87
C ASP A 73 0.52 -6.29 -14.09
N CYS A 74 0.80 -6.92 -12.94
CA CYS A 74 -0.23 -7.51 -12.08
C CYS A 74 -1.17 -6.45 -11.50
N SER A 75 -0.63 -5.32 -11.03
CA SER A 75 -1.43 -4.24 -10.43
C SER A 75 -2.30 -3.53 -11.48
N ASP A 76 -1.78 -3.30 -12.69
CA ASP A 76 -2.57 -2.75 -13.79
C ASP A 76 -3.67 -3.70 -14.24
N HIS A 77 -3.38 -5.01 -14.29
CA HIS A 77 -4.38 -6.03 -14.59
C HIS A 77 -5.52 -6.05 -13.54
N ALA A 78 -5.18 -6.09 -12.25
CA ALA A 78 -6.15 -6.06 -11.16
C ALA A 78 -7.00 -4.78 -11.18
N ARG A 79 -6.40 -3.62 -11.40
CA ARG A 79 -7.13 -2.35 -11.58
C ARG A 79 -8.04 -2.37 -12.80
N ALA A 80 -7.58 -2.91 -13.93
CA ALA A 80 -8.40 -3.04 -15.12
C ALA A 80 -9.61 -3.95 -14.89
N MET A 81 -9.43 -5.04 -14.15
CA MET A 81 -10.52 -5.93 -13.73
C MET A 81 -11.54 -5.20 -12.85
N MET A 82 -11.10 -4.46 -11.82
CA MET A 82 -12.01 -3.66 -10.99
C MET A 82 -12.79 -2.62 -11.80
N ARG A 83 -12.13 -1.94 -12.75
CA ARG A 83 -12.81 -0.99 -13.65
C ARG A 83 -13.83 -1.68 -14.55
N ARG A 84 -13.46 -2.80 -15.17
CA ARG A 84 -14.34 -3.56 -16.07
C ARG A 84 -15.57 -4.11 -15.36
N LEU A 85 -15.44 -4.46 -14.08
CA LEU A 85 -16.54 -4.92 -13.25
C LEU A 85 -17.39 -3.77 -12.68
N GLY A 86 -17.00 -2.50 -12.88
CA GLY A 86 -17.71 -1.34 -12.31
C GLY A 86 -17.48 -1.14 -10.81
N ILE A 87 -16.58 -1.91 -10.20
CA ILE A 87 -16.26 -1.83 -8.75
C ILE A 87 -15.65 -0.47 -8.44
N ALA A 88 -14.69 -0.01 -9.25
CA ALA A 88 -14.01 1.27 -9.02
C ALA A 88 -14.99 2.46 -9.02
N GLU A 89 -15.93 2.48 -9.97
CA GLU A 89 -16.96 3.53 -10.05
C GLU A 89 -17.93 3.44 -8.86
N ALA A 90 -18.36 2.24 -8.49
CA ALA A 90 -19.25 2.04 -7.36
C ALA A 90 -18.60 2.48 -6.02
N CYS A 91 -17.32 2.18 -5.81
CA CYS A 91 -16.56 2.67 -4.66
C CYS A 91 -16.45 4.20 -4.64
N ALA A 92 -16.11 4.82 -5.79
CA ALA A 92 -16.00 6.27 -5.89
C ALA A 92 -17.35 6.98 -5.64
N ARG A 93 -18.45 6.39 -6.11
CA ARG A 93 -19.80 6.90 -5.83
C ARG A 93 -20.13 6.78 -4.34
N CYS A 94 -19.88 5.63 -3.74
CA CYS A 94 -20.10 5.38 -2.30
C CYS A 94 -19.37 6.41 -1.44
N ASP A 95 -18.09 6.66 -1.72
CA ASP A 95 -17.28 7.64 -0.99
C ASP A 95 -17.82 9.09 -1.05
N ARG A 96 -18.50 9.44 -2.15
CA ARG A 96 -19.11 10.77 -2.31
C ARG A 96 -20.43 10.93 -1.57
N ILE A 97 -21.20 9.86 -1.40
CA ILE A 97 -22.58 9.93 -0.90
C ILE A 97 -22.73 9.49 0.56
N GLU A 98 -21.82 8.66 1.08
CA GLU A 98 -21.94 8.11 2.43
C GLU A 98 -21.47 9.10 3.52
N PRO A 99 -22.36 9.51 4.44
CA PRO A 99 -22.06 10.53 5.46
C PRO A 99 -21.15 10.02 6.59
N HIS A 100 -20.93 8.71 6.70
CA HIS A 100 -20.11 8.09 7.76
C HIS A 100 -18.81 7.45 7.22
N GLY A 101 -18.43 7.82 5.99
CA GLY A 101 -17.21 7.34 5.35
C GLY A 101 -17.40 6.03 4.59
N SER A 102 -16.59 5.86 3.55
CA SER A 102 -16.51 4.62 2.77
C SER A 102 -15.63 3.57 3.48
N CYS A 103 -15.47 2.40 2.85
CA CYS A 103 -14.45 1.43 3.28
C CYS A 103 -13.02 1.99 3.22
N CYS A 104 -12.79 3.14 2.56
CA CYS A 104 -11.54 3.90 2.54
C CYS A 104 -11.51 5.00 3.63
N SER A 105 -11.95 4.69 4.84
CA SER A 105 -12.08 5.64 5.96
C SER A 105 -10.82 5.73 6.83
N VAL A 106 -10.84 6.68 7.78
CA VAL A 106 -9.78 6.90 8.79
C VAL A 106 -9.42 5.60 9.50
N GLY A 107 -8.11 5.37 9.62
CA GLY A 107 -7.52 4.18 10.22
C GLY A 107 -7.03 3.16 9.18
N LEU A 108 -7.49 3.22 7.93
CA LEU A 108 -6.99 2.32 6.88
C LEU A 108 -5.54 2.65 6.49
N GLU A 109 -5.18 3.94 6.50
CA GLU A 109 -3.82 4.44 6.28
C GLU A 109 -2.82 3.89 7.29
N GLU A 110 -3.29 3.42 8.45
CA GLU A 110 -2.44 2.78 9.43
C GLU A 110 -1.89 1.47 8.86
N LYS A 111 -2.64 0.71 8.05
CA LYS A 111 -2.18 -0.55 7.44
C LYS A 111 -1.14 -0.38 6.32
N ILE A 112 -0.82 0.85 5.90
CA ILE A 112 0.14 1.11 4.83
C ILE A 112 1.56 1.23 5.41
N ASP A 113 2.31 0.14 5.45
CA ASP A 113 3.67 0.15 5.98
C ASP A 113 4.67 0.97 5.12
N THR A 114 5.87 1.19 5.67
CA THR A 114 6.92 1.99 4.99
C THR A 114 7.41 1.30 3.73
N MET A 115 7.42 -0.03 3.69
CA MET A 115 7.76 -0.81 2.50
C MET A 115 6.85 -0.42 1.32
N ILE A 116 5.53 -0.44 1.52
CA ILE A 116 4.56 -0.09 0.47
C ILE A 116 4.83 1.31 -0.08
N LEU A 117 5.17 2.27 0.79
CA LEU A 117 5.52 3.64 0.38
C LEU A 117 6.83 3.68 -0.43
N VAL A 118 7.84 2.91 -0.03
CA VAL A 118 9.09 2.75 -0.81
C VAL A 118 8.82 2.18 -2.20
N VAL A 119 7.97 1.15 -2.33
CA VAL A 119 7.63 0.61 -3.66
C VAL A 119 6.91 1.63 -4.53
N ASN A 120 6.02 2.44 -3.95
CA ASN A 120 5.39 3.54 -4.68
C ASN A 120 6.44 4.51 -5.26
N LEU A 121 7.41 4.94 -4.45
CA LEU A 121 8.51 5.78 -4.90
C LEU A 121 9.37 5.10 -5.97
N LEU A 122 9.69 3.81 -5.80
CA LEU A 122 10.43 3.01 -6.80
C LEU A 122 9.69 2.88 -8.14
N ILE A 123 8.36 2.95 -8.14
CA ILE A 123 7.53 3.00 -9.34
C ILE A 123 7.40 4.42 -9.93
N GLY A 124 7.85 5.44 -9.21
CA GLY A 124 7.79 6.84 -9.63
C GLY A 124 6.50 7.54 -9.21
N VAL A 125 5.80 7.02 -8.21
CA VAL A 125 4.66 7.71 -7.57
C VAL A 125 5.19 8.74 -6.59
N GLU A 126 4.70 9.96 -6.69
CA GLU A 126 4.90 10.98 -5.66
C GLU A 126 3.95 10.71 -4.48
N LEU A 127 4.50 10.66 -3.26
CA LEU A 127 3.69 10.45 -2.06
C LEU A 127 3.01 11.77 -1.65
N PRO A 128 1.73 11.73 -1.22
CA PRO A 128 1.00 12.92 -0.80
C PRO A 128 1.62 13.51 0.47
N LYS A 129 1.72 14.85 0.53
CA LYS A 129 2.20 15.57 1.73
C LYS A 129 1.11 15.78 2.77
N THR A 130 -0.15 15.82 2.33
CA THR A 130 -1.32 16.07 3.16
C THR A 130 -2.46 15.16 2.71
N GLY A 131 -3.27 14.69 3.65
CA GLY A 131 -4.53 14.03 3.34
C GLY A 131 -5.52 15.00 2.69
N THR A 132 -6.42 14.48 1.84
CA THR A 132 -7.40 15.30 1.13
C THR A 132 -8.58 15.70 2.03
N ARG A 133 -8.98 14.81 2.94
CA ARG A 133 -10.08 15.02 3.88
C ARG A 133 -9.74 14.42 5.25
N PRO A 134 -10.20 15.02 6.37
CA PRO A 134 -9.92 14.51 7.71
C PRO A 134 -10.70 13.26 8.10
N ASP A 135 -11.79 12.95 7.38
CA ASP A 135 -12.70 11.82 7.64
C ASP A 135 -12.43 10.60 6.73
N SER A 136 -11.36 10.62 5.94
CA SER A 136 -10.97 9.55 5.03
C SER A 136 -9.55 9.06 5.27
N CYS A 137 -9.20 7.92 4.65
CA CYS A 137 -7.82 7.46 4.58
C CYS A 137 -6.90 8.57 4.03
N PHE A 138 -5.72 8.74 4.62
CA PHE A 138 -4.73 9.75 4.23
C PHE A 138 -4.36 9.69 2.73
N PHE A 139 -4.36 8.49 2.16
CA PHE A 139 -4.02 8.24 0.76
C PHE A 139 -5.21 8.26 -0.20
N LEU A 140 -6.40 8.61 0.27
CA LEU A 140 -7.57 8.78 -0.59
C LEU A 140 -7.56 10.18 -1.22
N GLY A 141 -7.58 10.21 -2.55
CA GLY A 141 -7.73 11.42 -3.37
C GLY A 141 -9.09 11.47 -4.07
N PRO A 142 -9.35 12.55 -4.83
CA PRO A 142 -10.66 12.77 -5.48
C PRO A 142 -11.02 11.69 -6.51
N GLU A 143 -10.02 11.09 -7.15
CA GLU A 143 -10.17 10.02 -8.16
C GLU A 143 -9.89 8.62 -7.59
N GLY A 144 -9.82 8.49 -6.27
CA GLY A 144 -9.47 7.26 -5.58
C GLY A 144 -8.09 7.29 -4.92
N CYS A 145 -7.57 6.11 -4.56
CA CYS A 145 -6.30 6.02 -3.84
C CYS A 145 -5.14 6.57 -4.69
N THR A 146 -4.34 7.45 -4.09
CA THR A 146 -3.17 8.07 -4.73
C THR A 146 -1.97 7.12 -4.83
N LEU A 147 -2.02 5.98 -4.14
CA LEU A 147 -0.95 4.98 -4.19
C LEU A 147 -1.17 3.98 -5.34
N PHE A 148 -0.07 3.68 -6.03
CA PHE A 148 0.01 2.58 -6.98
C PHE A 148 0.17 1.23 -6.27
N ALA A 149 1.10 1.10 -5.32
CA ALA A 149 1.17 -0.07 -4.46
C ALA A 149 0.27 0.10 -3.25
N ARG A 150 -0.59 -0.90 -3.00
CA ARG A 150 -1.64 -0.85 -1.99
C ARG A 150 -1.53 -2.08 -1.09
N HIS A 151 -1.91 -1.92 0.18
CA HIS A 151 -1.98 -3.04 1.12
C HIS A 151 -3.01 -4.08 0.66
N MET A 152 -2.84 -5.35 1.03
CA MET A 152 -3.73 -6.45 0.59
C MET A 152 -5.22 -6.17 0.86
N LEU A 153 -5.54 -5.54 1.99
CA LEU A 153 -6.93 -5.15 2.31
C LEU A 153 -7.49 -4.14 1.31
N CYS A 154 -6.66 -3.29 0.72
CA CYS A 154 -7.09 -2.31 -0.29
C CYS A 154 -7.20 -2.93 -1.70
N VAL A 155 -6.74 -4.17 -1.88
CA VAL A 155 -6.67 -4.87 -3.17
C VAL A 155 -7.73 -5.96 -3.28
N ASP A 156 -7.95 -6.73 -2.21
CA ASP A 156 -8.79 -7.93 -2.22
C ASP A 156 -10.09 -7.78 -1.42
N TYR A 157 -10.27 -6.68 -0.67
CA TYR A 157 -11.53 -6.45 0.03
C TYR A 157 -12.62 -5.94 -0.92
N LEU A 158 -13.78 -6.59 -0.84
CA LEU A 158 -15.04 -6.07 -1.37
C LEU A 158 -16.02 -5.87 -0.23
N CYS A 159 -16.76 -4.75 -0.25
CA CYS A 159 -17.82 -4.58 0.73
C CYS A 159 -18.97 -5.56 0.43
N PRO A 160 -19.74 -5.99 1.44
CA PRO A 160 -20.82 -6.97 1.27
C PRO A 160 -21.85 -6.58 0.21
N ASP A 161 -22.10 -5.28 0.02
CA ASP A 161 -23.03 -4.79 -0.99
C ASP A 161 -22.49 -5.01 -2.40
N LEU A 162 -21.18 -4.82 -2.60
CA LEU A 162 -20.52 -5.16 -3.86
C LEU A 162 -20.45 -6.66 -4.07
N GLU A 163 -20.05 -7.43 -3.06
CA GLU A 163 -19.98 -8.90 -3.16
C GLU A 163 -21.32 -9.50 -3.61
N LYS A 164 -22.44 -9.08 -3.03
CA LYS A 164 -23.78 -9.56 -3.42
C LYS A 164 -24.21 -9.12 -4.81
N SER A 165 -23.62 -8.05 -5.35
CA SER A 165 -23.98 -7.49 -6.66
C SER A 165 -23.35 -8.22 -7.84
N PHE A 166 -22.39 -9.12 -7.60
CA PHE A 166 -21.67 -9.85 -8.64
C PHE A 166 -21.93 -11.36 -8.59
N PRO A 167 -21.98 -12.03 -9.76
CA PRO A 167 -22.01 -13.48 -9.79
C PRO A 167 -20.66 -14.06 -9.32
N PRO A 168 -20.66 -15.25 -8.69
CA PRO A 168 -19.44 -15.87 -8.15
C PRO A 168 -18.28 -16.00 -9.15
N THR A 169 -18.59 -16.28 -10.42
CA THR A 169 -17.56 -16.43 -11.47
C THR A 169 -16.80 -15.13 -11.75
N ARG A 170 -17.46 -13.96 -11.63
CA ARG A 170 -16.81 -12.66 -11.81
C ARG A 170 -15.99 -12.27 -10.58
N LEU A 171 -16.49 -12.58 -9.38
CA LEU A 171 -15.75 -12.37 -8.14
C LEU A 171 -14.48 -13.21 -8.11
N HIS A 172 -14.57 -14.50 -8.47
CA HIS A 172 -13.42 -15.38 -8.54
C HIS A 172 -12.34 -14.85 -9.50
N ALA A 173 -12.73 -14.40 -10.70
CA ALA A 173 -11.78 -13.82 -11.65
C ALA A 173 -11.08 -12.55 -11.10
N MET A 174 -11.81 -11.72 -10.34
CA MET A 174 -11.22 -10.56 -9.67
C MET A 174 -10.24 -10.98 -8.57
N GLN A 175 -10.60 -11.95 -7.74
CA GLN A 175 -9.78 -12.45 -6.63
C GLN A 175 -8.47 -13.08 -7.13
N ILE A 176 -8.49 -13.77 -8.28
CA ILE A 176 -7.27 -14.25 -8.92
C ILE A 176 -6.35 -13.08 -9.29
N ALA A 177 -6.88 -12.03 -9.93
CA ALA A 177 -6.09 -10.85 -10.28
C ALA A 177 -5.56 -10.10 -9.05
N ALA A 178 -6.37 -9.99 -7.99
CA ALA A 178 -5.97 -9.42 -6.71
C ALA A 178 -4.85 -10.24 -6.04
N GLY A 179 -4.97 -11.57 -6.05
CA GLY A 179 -3.96 -12.49 -5.55
C GLY A 179 -2.63 -12.34 -6.28
N ASP A 180 -2.65 -12.23 -7.61
CA ASP A 180 -1.46 -11.97 -8.43
C ASP A 180 -0.78 -10.63 -8.08
N GLU A 181 -1.56 -9.56 -7.84
CA GLU A 181 -1.05 -8.26 -7.39
C GLU A 181 -0.40 -8.37 -6.01
N ILE A 182 -1.05 -9.03 -5.06
CA ILE A 182 -0.55 -9.23 -3.69
C ILE A 182 0.74 -10.04 -3.70
N GLU A 183 0.78 -11.16 -4.44
CA GLU A 183 1.96 -11.99 -4.53
C GLU A 183 3.14 -11.24 -5.17
N ALA A 184 2.88 -10.50 -6.25
CA ALA A 184 3.91 -9.71 -6.92
C ALA A 184 4.48 -8.62 -6.00
N LEU A 185 3.63 -7.93 -5.23
CA LEU A 185 4.06 -6.94 -4.24
C LEU A 185 4.90 -7.57 -3.13
N PHE A 186 4.48 -8.73 -2.61
CA PHE A 186 5.23 -9.48 -1.60
C PHE A 186 6.62 -9.88 -2.10
N ARG A 187 6.70 -10.48 -3.29
CA ARG A 187 7.97 -10.88 -3.91
C ARG A 187 8.90 -9.69 -4.15
N LEU A 188 8.35 -8.56 -4.58
CA LEU A 188 9.10 -7.31 -4.75
C LEU A 188 9.65 -6.81 -3.40
N GLY A 189 8.83 -6.76 -2.36
CA GLY A 189 9.28 -6.38 -1.01
C GLY A 189 10.40 -7.28 -0.47
N GLU A 190 10.30 -8.59 -0.67
CA GLU A 190 11.36 -9.54 -0.33
C GLU A 190 12.63 -9.34 -1.18
N GLY A 191 12.47 -9.01 -2.46
CA GLY A 191 13.58 -8.65 -3.34
C GLY A 191 14.34 -7.43 -2.83
N ILE A 192 13.62 -6.36 -2.49
CA ILE A 192 14.18 -5.12 -1.95
C ILE A 192 14.91 -5.38 -0.63
N LYS A 193 14.29 -6.12 0.31
CA LYS A 193 14.94 -6.56 1.57
C LYS A 193 16.28 -7.23 1.31
N ARG A 194 16.33 -8.18 0.38
CA ARG A 194 17.56 -8.90 0.02
C ARG A 194 18.60 -7.98 -0.59
N ALA A 195 18.17 -7.07 -1.48
CA ALA A 195 19.07 -6.09 -2.09
C ALA A 195 19.73 -5.18 -1.05
N CYS A 196 18.95 -4.66 -0.09
CA CYS A 196 19.46 -3.84 1.00
C CYS A 196 20.48 -4.58 1.88
N ARG A 197 20.24 -5.87 2.17
CA ARG A 197 21.17 -6.70 2.96
C ARG A 197 22.50 -6.97 2.24
N ILE A 198 22.48 -7.07 0.92
CA ILE A 198 23.69 -7.26 0.11
C ILE A 198 24.46 -5.94 0.00
N ALA A 199 23.77 -4.83 -0.25
CA ALA A 199 24.39 -3.51 -0.40
C ALA A 199 24.85 -2.87 0.94
N GLY A 200 24.45 -3.42 2.08
CA GLY A 200 24.94 -3.05 3.41
C GLY A 200 26.18 -3.82 3.87
N ARG A 201 26.72 -4.72 3.02
CA ARG A 201 28.04 -5.35 3.17
C ARG A 201 29.02 -4.71 2.21
#